data_AF-A0A022S5N4-F1
#
_entry.id   AF-A0A022S5N4-F1
#
_cell.length_a   1.000
_cell.length_b   1.000
_cell.length_c   1.000
_cell.angle_alpha   90.00
_cell.angle_beta   90.00
_cell.angle_gamma   90.00
#
_symmetry.space_group_name_H-M   'P 1'
#
loop_
_entity.id
_entity.type
_entity.pdbx_description
1 polymer ?
#
loop_
_entity_poly.entity_id
_entity_poly.type
_entity_poly.pdbx_seq_one_letter_code
_entity_poly.pdbx_strand_id
1 'polypeptide(L)'
;DLMYLIETGFGTFPPPRAPHNKYFLHIDTASELMWAQCDECRRTRSCFLQAAPLFPARQSKTYRPLPCNKHPLCTPGECIKSTCSYEIVYADDAATSGYLAQESLTFRSDKNKTATVQKVVFGCGIKNLGFSESSKTNIVAGNFGMGPGKLSFLTQKRDITQGRFSYCLPPFESAHKSTTFLRFGNDVPQTKGFKSTPLIINRDNPFYFVVLKGISIANKRVNTITDSMLARTNADGGGYGGCIVDSGSTITVVPPVVYQKLKEMLIKNHFLSYKKTRNLESMDVCYLFPRNKGFKDLPNITFHFQDSDMVLPPQLGYIFGKRGKNNYFCLAMAAHDIDGLIVIGALQQANTRFVFDIVKRKLYFGHEDCTLGA
;
A
#
# COMPACT_ATOMS: atom_id res chain seq x y z
N ASP A 1 -7.59 11.26 4.63
CA ASP A 1 -6.30 10.54 4.51
C ASP A 1 -5.89 10.37 3.07
N LEU A 2 -4.59 10.27 2.86
CA LEU A 2 -3.96 10.16 1.55
C LEU A 2 -3.80 8.68 1.18
N MET A 3 -4.92 8.00 0.95
CA MET A 3 -4.99 6.57 0.63
C MET A 3 -5.53 6.35 -0.78
N TYR A 4 -5.07 5.27 -1.42
CA TYR A 4 -5.60 4.82 -2.70
C TYR A 4 -6.56 3.66 -2.49
N LEU A 5 -7.77 3.79 -3.04
CA LEU A 5 -8.84 2.82 -2.83
C LEU A 5 -9.24 2.14 -4.14
N ILE A 6 -9.64 0.88 -4.03
CA ILE A 6 -10.25 0.12 -5.13
C ILE A 6 -11.74 -0.07 -4.89
N GLU A 7 -12.56 0.30 -5.89
CA GLU A 7 -13.99 -0.02 -5.90
C GLU A 7 -14.17 -1.51 -6.21
N THR A 8 -14.78 -2.24 -5.29
CA THR A 8 -15.09 -3.68 -5.44
C THR A 8 -16.55 -3.94 -5.09
N GLY A 9 -17.26 -4.66 -5.95
CA GLY A 9 -18.59 -5.17 -5.70
C GLY A 9 -18.54 -6.51 -4.94
N PHE A 10 -19.26 -6.65 -3.84
CA PHE A 10 -19.33 -7.86 -3.03
C PHE A 10 -20.73 -8.46 -3.05
N GLY A 11 -20.78 -9.79 -3.17
CA GLY A 11 -21.98 -10.57 -2.97
C GLY A 11 -22.85 -10.75 -4.21
N THR A 12 -23.82 -11.66 -4.07
CA THR A 12 -24.86 -11.92 -5.07
C THR A 12 -26.23 -11.84 -4.40
N PHE A 13 -27.00 -10.81 -4.72
CA PHE A 13 -28.31 -10.55 -4.13
C PHE A 13 -29.43 -10.59 -5.19
N PRO A 14 -30.62 -11.14 -4.85
CA PRO A 14 -31.77 -11.12 -5.75
C PRO A 14 -32.46 -9.75 -5.77
N PRO A 15 -33.19 -9.42 -6.86
CA PRO A 15 -34.08 -8.27 -6.90
C PRO A 15 -35.07 -8.27 -5.72
N PRO A 16 -35.52 -7.09 -5.24
CA PRO A 16 -35.29 -5.75 -5.79
C PRO A 16 -33.96 -5.10 -5.36
N ARG A 17 -33.06 -5.83 -4.71
CA ARG A 17 -31.75 -5.29 -4.28
C ARG A 17 -30.80 -5.12 -5.47
N ALA A 18 -29.83 -4.24 -5.32
CA ALA A 18 -28.67 -4.21 -6.22
C ALA A 18 -28.00 -5.59 -6.25
N PRO A 19 -27.48 -6.04 -7.40
CA PRO A 19 -26.94 -7.40 -7.56
C PRO A 19 -25.73 -7.68 -6.66
N HIS A 20 -24.99 -6.63 -6.26
CA HIS A 20 -23.86 -6.65 -5.34
C HIS A 20 -23.81 -5.33 -4.56
N ASN A 21 -23.13 -5.34 -3.40
CA ASN A 21 -22.85 -4.13 -2.62
C ASN A 21 -21.49 -3.55 -3.01
N LYS A 22 -21.38 -2.22 -3.12
CA LYS A 22 -20.13 -1.56 -3.47
C LYS A 22 -19.33 -1.18 -2.23
N TYR A 23 -18.04 -1.49 -2.24
CA TYR A 23 -17.09 -1.15 -1.18
C TYR A 23 -15.81 -0.55 -1.76
N PHE A 24 -15.24 0.43 -1.05
CA PHE A 24 -13.91 0.95 -1.36
C PHE A 24 -12.92 0.35 -0.36
N LEU A 25 -11.94 -0.38 -0.88
CA LEU A 25 -10.93 -1.06 -0.06
C LEU A 25 -9.57 -0.39 -0.26
N HIS A 26 -8.79 -0.24 0.80
CA HIS A 26 -7.46 0.33 0.73
C HIS A 26 -6.48 -0.61 0.02
N ILE A 27 -5.72 -0.13 -0.96
CA ILE A 27 -4.77 -0.97 -1.70
C ILE A 27 -3.45 -1.06 -0.92
N ASP A 28 -3.11 -2.27 -0.48
CA ASP A 28 -1.98 -2.51 0.40
C ASP A 28 -1.09 -3.62 -0.15
N THR A 29 0.15 -3.28 -0.49
CA THR A 29 1.11 -4.22 -1.08
C THR A 29 2.01 -4.89 -0.04
N ALA A 30 1.85 -4.52 1.24
CA ALA A 30 2.49 -5.14 2.39
C ALA A 30 1.54 -6.04 3.21
N SER A 31 0.35 -6.41 2.69
CA SER A 31 -0.45 -7.49 3.25
C SER A 31 -1.06 -8.38 2.17
N GLU A 32 -1.29 -9.66 2.47
CA GLU A 32 -1.84 -10.60 1.49
C GLU A 32 -3.37 -10.68 1.46
N LEU A 33 -4.06 -10.47 2.59
CA LEU A 33 -5.50 -10.76 2.67
C LEU A 33 -6.34 -9.54 2.25
N MET A 34 -7.27 -9.77 1.31
CA MET A 34 -8.40 -8.88 1.11
C MET A 34 -9.45 -9.12 2.20
N TRP A 35 -9.93 -8.07 2.86
CA TRP A 35 -11.01 -8.15 3.84
C TRP A 35 -11.94 -6.93 3.82
N ALA A 36 -13.17 -7.11 4.29
CA ALA A 36 -14.16 -6.05 4.44
C ALA A 36 -14.95 -6.23 5.74
N GLN A 37 -15.48 -5.13 6.30
CA GLN A 37 -16.30 -5.21 7.51
C GLN A 37 -17.65 -5.90 7.24
N CYS A 38 -17.90 -6.99 7.95
CA CYS A 38 -19.14 -7.74 7.88
C CYS A 38 -20.13 -7.30 8.96
N ASP A 39 -21.43 -7.45 8.70
CA ASP A 39 -22.52 -7.04 9.58
C ASP A 39 -22.45 -7.64 11.01
N GLU A 40 -21.86 -8.82 11.17
CA GLU A 40 -21.64 -9.45 12.47
C GLU A 40 -20.78 -8.59 13.42
N CYS A 41 -19.90 -7.71 12.94
CA CYS A 41 -19.11 -6.83 13.81
C CYS A 41 -19.98 -5.86 14.65
N ARG A 42 -21.23 -5.59 14.23
CA ARG A 42 -22.18 -4.79 15.02
C ARG A 42 -22.53 -5.46 16.34
N ARG A 43 -22.61 -6.80 16.34
CA ARG A 43 -22.99 -7.57 17.52
C ARG A 43 -21.97 -7.43 18.64
N THR A 44 -20.69 -7.28 18.28
CA THR A 44 -19.58 -7.12 19.24
C THR A 44 -19.17 -5.65 19.43
N ARG A 45 -19.82 -4.70 18.73
CA ARG A 45 -19.44 -3.28 18.69
C ARG A 45 -17.96 -3.08 18.33
N SER A 46 -17.45 -3.92 17.44
CA SER A 46 -16.04 -3.94 17.03
C SER A 46 -15.90 -3.56 15.56
N CYS A 47 -16.66 -2.56 15.10
CA CYS A 47 -16.51 -1.99 13.77
C CYS A 47 -15.99 -0.55 13.90
N PHE A 48 -15.15 -0.12 12.97
CA PHE A 48 -14.99 1.31 12.73
C PHE A 48 -16.19 1.85 11.94
N LEU A 49 -16.48 3.14 12.08
CA LEU A 49 -17.57 3.78 11.34
C LEU A 49 -17.18 3.95 9.87
N GLN A 50 -18.07 3.54 8.97
CA GLN A 50 -17.96 3.71 7.52
C GLN A 50 -19.28 4.22 6.93
N ALA A 51 -19.21 4.88 5.78
CA ALA A 51 -20.34 5.46 5.06
C ALA A 51 -21.20 4.38 4.39
N ALA A 52 -20.57 3.41 3.72
CA ALA A 52 -21.29 2.28 3.12
C ALA A 52 -21.83 1.34 4.20
N PRO A 53 -23.04 0.76 4.07
CA PRO A 53 -23.52 -0.26 4.99
C PRO A 53 -22.59 -1.47 5.05
N LEU A 54 -22.35 -2.03 6.23
CA LEU A 54 -21.54 -3.24 6.42
C LEU A 54 -22.03 -4.39 5.53
N PHE A 55 -21.11 -5.27 5.14
CA PHE A 55 -21.42 -6.38 4.24
C PHE A 55 -22.36 -7.40 4.91
N PRO A 56 -23.59 -7.60 4.39
CA PRO A 56 -24.55 -8.53 4.97
C PRO A 56 -24.26 -9.96 4.52
N ALA A 57 -23.16 -10.53 5.03
CA ALA A 57 -22.55 -11.75 4.50
C ALA A 57 -23.54 -12.92 4.37
N ARG A 58 -24.36 -13.17 5.39
CA ARG A 58 -25.33 -14.28 5.40
C ARG A 58 -26.48 -14.11 4.39
N GLN A 59 -26.66 -12.93 3.83
CA GLN A 59 -27.71 -12.62 2.87
C GLN A 59 -27.24 -12.78 1.41
N SER A 60 -25.93 -12.95 1.17
CA SER A 60 -25.36 -13.20 -0.15
C SER A 60 -25.54 -14.67 -0.54
N LYS A 61 -26.02 -14.94 -1.75
CA LYS A 61 -26.18 -16.32 -2.26
C LYS A 61 -24.85 -17.04 -2.46
N THR A 62 -23.76 -16.29 -2.62
CA THR A 62 -22.41 -16.80 -2.96
C THR A 62 -21.43 -16.78 -1.79
N TYR A 63 -21.82 -16.23 -0.64
CA TYR A 63 -21.03 -16.28 0.60
C TYR A 63 -20.93 -17.71 1.13
N ARG A 64 -19.72 -18.25 1.27
CA ARG A 64 -19.46 -19.57 1.85
C ARG A 64 -18.28 -19.51 2.81
N PRO A 65 -18.50 -19.56 4.14
CA PRO A 65 -17.41 -19.65 5.11
C PRO A 65 -16.50 -20.85 4.82
N LEU A 66 -15.20 -20.68 4.99
CA LEU A 66 -14.24 -21.78 4.77
C LEU A 66 -14.35 -22.79 5.90
N PRO A 67 -14.48 -24.09 5.60
CA PRO A 67 -14.44 -25.12 6.62
C PRO A 67 -13.03 -25.20 7.22
N CYS A 68 -12.97 -25.17 8.55
CA CYS A 68 -11.75 -25.33 9.33
C CYS A 68 -11.00 -26.62 8.95
N ASN A 69 -9.67 -26.53 8.77
CA ASN A 69 -8.76 -27.65 8.47
C ASN A 69 -9.13 -28.51 7.23
N LYS A 70 -10.06 -28.04 6.39
CA LYS A 70 -10.50 -28.75 5.17
C LYS A 70 -10.28 -27.96 3.89
N HIS A 71 -10.00 -26.66 3.99
CA HIS A 71 -9.72 -25.80 2.84
C HIS A 71 -8.21 -25.50 2.77
N PRO A 72 -7.55 -25.59 1.60
CA PRO A 72 -6.10 -25.40 1.47
C PRO A 72 -5.63 -23.99 1.88
N LEU A 73 -6.50 -23.00 1.78
CA LEU A 73 -6.22 -21.63 2.23
C LEU A 73 -6.49 -21.38 3.72
N CYS A 74 -7.00 -22.38 4.47
CA CYS A 74 -7.14 -22.30 5.91
C CYS A 74 -5.81 -22.63 6.60
N THR A 75 -4.88 -21.71 6.43
CA THR A 75 -3.43 -21.79 6.59
C THR A 75 -2.76 -20.94 7.70
N PRO A 76 -2.56 -21.30 9.00
CA PRO A 76 -2.23 -22.63 9.54
C PRO A 76 -3.41 -23.41 10.15
N GLY A 77 -4.66 -22.99 9.90
CA GLY A 77 -5.84 -23.70 10.42
C GLY A 77 -6.42 -23.10 11.70
N GLU A 78 -6.23 -21.79 11.91
CA GLU A 78 -6.91 -21.08 12.99
C GLU A 78 -8.42 -21.11 12.77
N CYS A 79 -9.18 -21.39 13.83
CA CYS A 79 -10.61 -21.61 13.71
C CYS A 79 -11.41 -21.01 14.87
N ILE A 80 -12.54 -20.40 14.51
CA ILE A 80 -13.61 -20.09 15.44
C ILE A 80 -14.71 -21.12 15.22
N LYS A 81 -14.84 -22.07 16.15
CA LYS A 81 -15.66 -23.29 16.00
C LYS A 81 -15.19 -24.10 14.78
N SER A 82 -16.09 -24.38 13.84
CA SER A 82 -15.80 -25.16 12.61
C SER A 82 -15.46 -24.28 11.40
N THR A 83 -15.33 -22.97 11.58
CA THR A 83 -15.05 -22.02 10.51
C THR A 83 -13.62 -21.51 10.62
N CYS A 84 -12.93 -21.46 9.49
CA CYS A 84 -11.59 -20.90 9.42
C CYS A 84 -11.60 -19.40 9.78
N SER A 85 -10.69 -19.00 10.66
CA SER A 85 -10.50 -17.61 11.05
C SER A 85 -9.22 -17.01 10.50
N TYR A 86 -9.11 -15.70 10.64
CA TYR A 86 -7.88 -14.96 10.42
C TYR A 86 -7.76 -13.87 11.48
N GLU A 87 -6.53 -13.45 11.73
CA GLU A 87 -6.17 -12.27 12.51
C GLU A 87 -5.00 -11.57 11.83
N ILE A 88 -5.08 -10.24 11.74
CA ILE A 88 -4.03 -9.38 11.21
C ILE A 88 -3.87 -8.21 12.17
N VAL A 89 -2.63 -7.95 12.55
CA VAL A 89 -2.21 -6.73 13.25
C VAL A 89 -1.28 -5.98 12.29
N TYR A 90 -1.61 -4.71 12.05
CA TYR A 90 -0.86 -3.81 11.19
C TYR A 90 0.22 -3.07 11.98
N ALA A 91 1.16 -2.43 11.26
CA ALA A 91 2.28 -1.72 11.87
C ALA A 91 1.87 -0.47 12.68
N ASP A 92 0.65 0.02 12.48
CA ASP A 92 0.05 1.13 13.23
C ASP A 92 -0.83 0.65 14.41
N ASP A 93 -0.69 -0.62 14.80
CA ASP A 93 -1.48 -1.31 15.83
C ASP A 93 -2.97 -1.50 15.50
N ALA A 94 -3.42 -1.08 14.30
CA ALA A 94 -4.76 -1.43 13.84
C ALA A 94 -4.87 -2.95 13.65
N ALA A 95 -6.02 -3.52 13.99
CA ALA A 95 -6.20 -4.96 13.95
C ALA A 95 -7.55 -5.36 13.37
N THR A 96 -7.55 -6.41 12.55
CA THR A 96 -8.76 -7.05 12.03
C THR A 96 -8.74 -8.55 12.31
N SER A 97 -9.86 -9.11 12.74
CA SER A 97 -10.07 -10.55 12.81
C SER A 97 -11.48 -10.93 12.43
N GLY A 98 -11.64 -12.17 11.96
CA GLY A 98 -12.92 -12.68 11.52
C GLY A 98 -12.81 -14.03 10.84
N TYR A 99 -13.74 -14.30 9.92
CA TYR A 99 -13.81 -15.57 9.22
C TYR A 99 -13.25 -15.44 7.81
N LEU A 100 -12.52 -16.45 7.35
CA LEU A 100 -12.26 -16.58 5.92
C LEU A 100 -13.51 -17.15 5.24
N ALA A 101 -13.90 -16.55 4.11
CA ALA A 101 -15.04 -17.01 3.32
C ALA A 101 -14.77 -16.87 1.82
N GLN A 102 -15.39 -17.73 1.01
CA GLN A 102 -15.51 -17.54 -0.43
C GLN A 102 -16.66 -16.58 -0.75
N GLU A 103 -16.46 -15.73 -1.75
CA GLU A 103 -17.47 -14.82 -2.29
C GLU A 103 -17.24 -14.58 -3.79
N SER A 104 -18.26 -14.04 -4.45
CA SER A 104 -18.20 -13.46 -5.78
C SER A 104 -17.90 -11.96 -5.68
N LEU A 105 -16.81 -11.55 -6.32
CA LEU A 105 -16.41 -10.15 -6.40
C LEU A 105 -16.65 -9.61 -7.80
N THR A 106 -17.17 -8.39 -7.90
CA THR A 106 -17.46 -7.73 -9.18
C THR A 106 -16.58 -6.49 -9.32
N PHE A 107 -15.85 -6.41 -10.43
CA PHE A 107 -14.93 -5.32 -10.74
C PHE A 107 -15.42 -4.54 -11.95
N ARG A 108 -15.21 -3.22 -11.95
CA ARG A 108 -15.46 -2.36 -13.11
C ARG A 108 -14.15 -2.13 -13.86
N SER A 109 -14.16 -2.38 -15.16
CA SER A 109 -13.03 -2.14 -16.07
C SER A 109 -13.03 -0.71 -16.63
N ASP A 110 -11.90 -0.33 -17.22
CA ASP A 110 -11.70 0.93 -17.96
C ASP A 110 -12.66 1.12 -19.15
N LYS A 111 -13.21 0.03 -19.69
CA LYS A 111 -14.23 0.02 -20.75
C LYS A 111 -15.66 0.11 -20.21
N ASN A 112 -15.83 0.49 -18.95
CA ASN A 112 -17.10 0.55 -18.23
C ASN A 112 -17.88 -0.80 -18.25
N LYS A 113 -17.18 -1.92 -18.44
CA LYS A 113 -17.73 -3.27 -18.34
C LYS A 113 -17.49 -3.81 -16.94
N THR A 114 -18.43 -4.60 -16.43
CA THR A 114 -18.27 -5.32 -15.17
C THR A 114 -17.82 -6.77 -15.43
N ALA A 115 -16.95 -7.27 -14.56
CA ALA A 115 -16.52 -8.66 -14.56
C ALA A 115 -16.67 -9.23 -13.15
N THR A 116 -17.30 -10.41 -13.03
CA THR A 116 -17.48 -11.09 -11.76
C THR A 116 -16.51 -12.26 -11.65
N VAL A 117 -15.68 -12.25 -10.61
CA VAL A 117 -14.76 -13.33 -10.25
C VAL A 117 -15.37 -14.10 -9.08
N GLN A 118 -15.70 -15.37 -9.32
CA GLN A 118 -16.33 -16.24 -8.33
C GLN A 118 -15.28 -16.93 -7.45
N LYS A 119 -15.72 -17.38 -6.27
CA LYS A 119 -14.92 -18.18 -5.32
C LYS A 119 -13.61 -17.48 -4.94
N VAL A 120 -13.65 -16.17 -4.72
CA VAL A 120 -12.52 -15.43 -4.13
C VAL A 120 -12.60 -15.59 -2.62
N VAL A 121 -11.52 -16.04 -2.00
CA VAL A 121 -11.39 -16.07 -0.54
C VAL A 121 -11.05 -14.67 -0.04
N PHE A 122 -11.82 -14.19 0.93
CA PHE A 122 -11.62 -12.90 1.58
C PHE A 122 -11.87 -13.04 3.09
N GLY A 123 -11.41 -12.04 3.86
CA GLY A 123 -11.69 -11.88 5.27
C GLY A 123 -13.02 -11.17 5.52
N CYS A 124 -13.96 -11.86 6.15
CA CYS A 124 -15.18 -11.27 6.67
C CYS A 124 -14.90 -10.76 8.09
N GLY A 125 -14.52 -9.47 8.19
CA GLY A 125 -14.03 -8.86 9.43
C GLY A 125 -15.15 -8.63 10.45
N ILE A 126 -15.05 -9.28 11.60
CA ILE A 126 -16.03 -9.18 12.70
C ILE A 126 -15.49 -8.41 13.91
N LYS A 127 -14.17 -8.22 13.99
CA LYS A 127 -13.52 -7.30 14.94
C LYS A 127 -12.50 -6.47 14.17
N ASN A 128 -12.71 -5.16 14.10
CA ASN A 128 -11.89 -4.20 13.37
C ASN A 128 -11.66 -3.00 14.30
N LEU A 129 -10.47 -2.90 14.88
CA LEU A 129 -10.11 -1.95 15.95
C LEU A 129 -8.84 -1.17 15.56
N GLY A 130 -8.66 0.02 16.14
CA GLY A 130 -7.44 0.82 15.95
C GLY A 130 -7.35 1.62 14.64
N PHE A 131 -8.29 1.45 13.70
CA PHE A 131 -8.33 2.22 12.45
C PHE A 131 -8.65 3.70 12.70
N SER A 132 -7.75 4.59 12.26
CA SER A 132 -7.88 6.05 12.40
C SER A 132 -9.11 6.60 11.66
N GLU A 133 -9.47 5.99 10.53
CA GLU A 133 -10.58 6.41 9.69
C GLU A 133 -11.90 5.83 10.22
N SER A 134 -12.41 6.42 11.29
CA SER A 134 -13.69 6.02 11.88
C SER A 134 -14.65 7.20 11.90
N SER A 135 -15.42 7.36 10.82
CA SER A 135 -16.46 8.39 10.75
C SER A 135 -17.62 7.98 9.84
N LYS A 136 -18.77 8.67 9.98
CA LYS A 136 -19.92 8.44 9.09
C LYS A 136 -19.65 8.82 7.63
N THR A 137 -18.58 9.56 7.35
CA THR A 137 -18.15 9.96 6.01
C THR A 137 -16.96 9.14 5.50
N ASN A 138 -16.42 8.22 6.31
CA ASN A 138 -15.33 7.35 5.88
C ASN A 138 -15.81 6.40 4.77
N ILE A 139 -15.22 6.49 3.59
CA ILE A 139 -15.57 5.62 2.46
C ILE A 139 -14.84 4.28 2.48
N VAL A 140 -13.77 4.15 3.28
CA VAL A 140 -13.01 2.89 3.42
C VAL A 140 -13.88 1.86 4.12
N ALA A 141 -13.91 0.64 3.59
CA ALA A 141 -14.70 -0.46 4.12
C ALA A 141 -13.87 -1.69 4.48
N GLY A 142 -12.56 -1.62 4.27
CA GLY A 142 -11.59 -2.69 4.51
C GLY A 142 -10.33 -2.51 3.68
N ASN A 143 -9.60 -3.61 3.47
CA ASN A 143 -8.30 -3.63 2.82
C ASN A 143 -8.28 -4.61 1.63
N PHE A 144 -7.54 -4.27 0.59
CA PHE A 144 -7.28 -5.08 -0.58
C PHE A 144 -5.80 -5.47 -0.57
N GLY A 145 -5.49 -6.52 0.18
CA GLY A 145 -4.14 -7.06 0.28
C GLY A 145 -3.60 -7.60 -1.05
N MET A 146 -2.45 -7.08 -1.46
CA MET A 146 -1.78 -7.34 -2.73
C MET A 146 -0.41 -7.99 -2.58
N GLY A 147 0.00 -8.36 -1.37
CA GLY A 147 1.23 -9.11 -1.09
C GLY A 147 1.33 -10.46 -1.84
N PRO A 148 2.52 -11.06 -1.96
CA PRO A 148 2.75 -12.27 -2.75
C PRO A 148 2.19 -13.57 -2.13
N GLY A 149 1.52 -13.48 -0.99
CA GLY A 149 1.03 -14.64 -0.23
C GLY A 149 -0.15 -15.36 -0.89
N LYS A 150 -0.50 -16.52 -0.33
CA LYS A 150 -1.54 -17.43 -0.87
C LYS A 150 -2.96 -16.86 -0.74
N LEU A 151 -3.19 -15.97 0.22
CA LEU A 151 -4.48 -15.32 0.44
C LEU A 151 -4.68 -14.07 -0.43
N SER A 152 -3.68 -13.64 -1.20
CA SER A 152 -3.86 -12.52 -2.13
C SER A 152 -4.68 -12.90 -3.35
N PHE A 153 -5.50 -11.96 -3.82
CA PHE A 153 -6.19 -12.07 -5.10
C PHE A 153 -5.23 -12.41 -6.24
N LEU A 154 -4.00 -11.86 -6.21
CA LEU A 154 -2.94 -12.16 -7.16
C LEU A 154 -2.65 -13.66 -7.28
N THR A 155 -2.53 -14.35 -6.13
CA THR A 155 -2.16 -15.77 -6.09
C THR A 155 -3.37 -16.68 -6.25
N GLN A 156 -4.51 -16.31 -5.64
CA GLN A 156 -5.74 -17.10 -5.70
C GLN A 156 -6.29 -17.25 -7.13
N LYS A 157 -6.13 -16.22 -7.96
CA LYS A 157 -6.72 -16.14 -9.30
C LYS A 157 -5.67 -16.11 -10.39
N ARG A 158 -4.63 -16.95 -10.28
CA ARG A 158 -3.53 -17.02 -11.26
C ARG A 158 -3.97 -17.33 -12.70
N ASP A 159 -5.12 -17.98 -12.87
CA ASP A 159 -5.77 -18.17 -14.16
C ASP A 159 -6.14 -16.83 -14.84
N ILE A 160 -6.41 -15.79 -14.05
CA ILE A 160 -6.71 -14.43 -14.51
C ILE A 160 -5.47 -13.53 -14.42
N THR A 161 -4.82 -13.51 -13.26
CA THR A 161 -3.74 -12.56 -12.94
C THR A 161 -2.40 -12.95 -13.54
N GLN A 162 -2.22 -14.23 -13.87
CA GLN A 162 -0.95 -14.79 -14.35
C GLN A 162 0.24 -14.50 -13.41
N GLY A 163 -0.02 -14.21 -12.13
CA GLY A 163 1.00 -13.80 -11.17
C GLY A 163 1.63 -12.43 -11.47
N ARG A 164 0.89 -11.52 -12.12
CA ARG A 164 1.35 -10.17 -12.42
C ARG A 164 0.25 -9.15 -12.18
N PHE A 165 0.62 -8.00 -11.63
CA PHE A 165 -0.26 -6.84 -11.53
C PHE A 165 0.53 -5.54 -11.70
N SER A 166 -0.19 -4.46 -11.98
CA SER A 166 0.39 -3.12 -12.05
C SER A 166 -0.58 -2.05 -11.62
N TYR A 167 -0.05 -0.95 -11.09
CA TYR A 167 -0.80 0.27 -10.80
C TYR A 167 0.04 1.50 -11.17
N CYS A 168 -0.64 2.63 -11.32
CA CYS A 168 -0.06 3.96 -11.50
C CYS A 168 -0.81 4.92 -10.58
N LEU A 169 -0.17 5.40 -9.51
CA LEU A 169 -0.81 6.22 -8.50
C LEU A 169 -0.80 7.71 -8.91
N PRO A 170 -1.97 8.38 -9.04
CA PRO A 170 -1.99 9.82 -9.32
C PRO A 170 -1.48 10.60 -8.10
N PRO A 171 -0.75 11.73 -8.29
CA PRO A 171 -0.29 12.54 -7.18
C PRO A 171 -1.45 12.97 -6.28
N PHE A 172 -1.23 13.02 -4.97
CA PHE A 172 -2.28 13.31 -3.99
C PHE A 172 -3.05 14.61 -4.24
N GLU A 173 -2.37 15.65 -4.72
CA GLU A 173 -2.98 16.94 -5.09
C GLU A 173 -4.01 16.82 -6.24
N SER A 174 -3.91 15.73 -7.02
CA SER A 174 -4.73 15.43 -8.20
C SER A 174 -5.61 14.17 -8.01
N ALA A 175 -5.48 13.47 -6.88
CA ALA A 175 -6.11 12.17 -6.66
C ALA A 175 -7.65 12.21 -6.64
N HIS A 176 -8.26 13.36 -6.31
CA HIS A 176 -9.72 13.53 -6.37
C HIS A 176 -10.26 13.84 -7.78
N LYS A 177 -9.38 14.03 -8.76
CA LYS A 177 -9.73 14.45 -10.13
C LYS A 177 -9.51 13.37 -11.18
N SER A 178 -8.88 12.26 -10.82
CA SER A 178 -8.52 11.19 -11.75
C SER A 178 -8.85 9.82 -11.17
N THR A 179 -9.31 8.90 -12.01
CA THR A 179 -9.42 7.48 -11.69
C THR A 179 -8.33 6.73 -12.44
N THR A 180 -7.65 5.83 -11.75
CA THR A 180 -6.63 4.93 -12.31
C THR A 180 -7.08 3.48 -12.13
N PHE A 181 -6.42 2.54 -12.81
CA PHE A 181 -6.79 1.12 -12.79
C PHE A 181 -5.68 0.24 -12.21
N LEU A 182 -6.10 -0.70 -11.36
CA LEU A 182 -5.29 -1.86 -11.00
C LEU A 182 -5.42 -2.90 -12.13
N ARG A 183 -4.33 -3.18 -12.83
CA ARG A 183 -4.30 -4.05 -14.02
C ARG A 183 -3.66 -5.39 -13.69
N PHE A 184 -4.17 -6.47 -14.28
CA PHE A 184 -3.77 -7.86 -13.97
C PHE A 184 -3.48 -8.66 -15.24
N GLY A 185 -2.54 -9.62 -15.14
CA GLY A 185 -2.27 -10.58 -16.22
C GLY A 185 -1.96 -9.91 -17.56
N ASN A 186 -2.73 -10.26 -18.59
CA ASN A 186 -2.57 -9.72 -19.95
C ASN A 186 -2.85 -8.22 -20.06
N ASP A 187 -3.59 -7.64 -19.10
CA ASP A 187 -3.91 -6.21 -19.09
C ASP A 187 -2.77 -5.36 -18.52
N VAL A 188 -1.75 -5.99 -17.91
CA VAL A 188 -0.53 -5.29 -17.47
C VAL A 188 0.21 -4.75 -18.71
N PRO A 189 0.51 -3.45 -18.78
CA PRO A 189 1.14 -2.84 -19.94
C PRO A 189 2.56 -3.36 -20.18
N GLN A 190 3.03 -3.19 -21.40
CA GLN A 190 4.39 -3.54 -21.79
C GLN A 190 5.42 -2.71 -21.01
N THR A 191 6.46 -3.36 -20.52
CA THR A 191 7.49 -2.73 -19.68
C THR A 191 8.68 -2.20 -20.49
N LYS A 192 8.49 -1.93 -21.79
CA LYS A 192 9.59 -1.45 -22.66
C LYS A 192 10.00 -0.04 -22.22
N GLY A 193 11.27 0.13 -21.86
CA GLY A 193 11.79 1.40 -21.33
C GLY A 193 11.63 1.57 -19.82
N PHE A 194 10.99 0.62 -19.12
CA PHE A 194 10.95 0.61 -17.66
C PHE A 194 12.28 0.12 -17.11
N LYS A 195 12.64 0.64 -15.93
CA LYS A 195 13.72 0.09 -15.11
C LYS A 195 13.22 -1.18 -14.41
N SER A 196 14.15 -2.00 -13.91
CA SER A 196 13.78 -3.18 -13.14
C SER A 196 14.75 -3.47 -12.01
N THR A 197 14.24 -4.04 -10.94
CA THR A 197 15.02 -4.59 -9.83
C THR A 197 14.48 -5.98 -9.43
N PRO A 198 15.31 -6.89 -8.90
CA PRO A 198 14.82 -8.17 -8.40
C PRO A 198 13.80 -8.01 -7.26
N LEU A 199 12.78 -8.87 -7.26
CA LEU A 199 11.88 -9.05 -6.12
C LEU A 199 12.32 -10.27 -5.31
N ILE A 200 12.54 -10.05 -4.02
CA ILE A 200 12.72 -11.11 -3.04
C ILE A 200 11.35 -11.38 -2.41
N ILE A 201 10.90 -12.64 -2.50
CA ILE A 201 9.61 -13.10 -2.01
C ILE A 201 9.87 -14.32 -1.13
N ASN A 202 9.35 -14.27 0.08
CA ASN A 202 9.38 -15.37 1.04
C ASN A 202 7.96 -15.94 1.20
N ARG A 203 7.83 -17.23 1.52
CA ARG A 203 6.51 -17.86 1.71
C ARG A 203 5.85 -17.48 3.02
N ASP A 204 6.66 -17.15 4.02
CA ASP A 204 6.24 -16.86 5.39
C ASP A 204 6.16 -15.34 5.65
N ASN A 205 6.48 -14.52 4.64
CA ASN A 205 6.40 -13.06 4.73
C ASN A 205 5.65 -12.49 3.50
N PRO A 206 4.52 -11.77 3.71
CA PRO A 206 3.68 -11.29 2.62
C PRO A 206 4.14 -9.94 2.04
N PHE A 207 5.44 -9.60 2.05
CA PHE A 207 5.92 -8.34 1.46
C PHE A 207 6.74 -8.54 0.17
N TYR A 208 6.78 -7.49 -0.66
CA TYR A 208 7.62 -7.39 -1.85
C TYR A 208 8.94 -6.70 -1.52
N PHE A 209 9.98 -7.49 -1.28
CA PHE A 209 11.29 -6.93 -0.97
C PHE A 209 12.08 -6.56 -2.23
N VAL A 210 12.70 -5.39 -2.21
CA VAL A 210 13.68 -4.94 -3.18
C VAL A 210 15.05 -4.77 -2.49
N VAL A 211 16.12 -4.94 -3.25
CA VAL A 211 17.48 -4.78 -2.71
C VAL A 211 17.88 -3.32 -2.80
N LEU A 212 17.81 -2.58 -1.70
CA LEU A 212 18.28 -1.20 -1.62
C LEU A 212 19.80 -1.17 -1.34
N LYS A 213 20.56 -0.57 -2.25
CA LYS A 213 22.02 -0.44 -2.20
C LYS A 213 22.50 0.91 -1.71
N GLY A 214 21.62 1.90 -1.52
CA GLY A 214 22.02 3.20 -1.01
C GLY A 214 20.98 4.29 -1.26
N ILE A 215 21.23 5.46 -0.68
CA ILE A 215 20.41 6.65 -0.86
C ILE A 215 21.32 7.83 -1.22
N SER A 216 20.92 8.60 -2.22
CA SER A 216 21.59 9.86 -2.61
C SER A 216 20.67 11.07 -2.45
N ILE A 217 21.28 12.21 -2.18
CA ILE A 217 20.63 13.51 -2.09
C ILE A 217 21.37 14.46 -3.03
N ALA A 218 20.65 15.07 -3.98
CA ALA A 218 21.25 15.89 -5.05
C ALA A 218 22.43 15.17 -5.74
N ASN A 219 22.23 13.91 -6.12
CA ASN A 219 23.24 13.04 -6.75
C ASN A 219 24.49 12.74 -5.90
N LYS A 220 24.50 13.11 -4.61
CA LYS A 220 25.57 12.77 -3.68
C LYS A 220 25.12 11.67 -2.73
N ARG A 221 25.80 10.52 -2.80
CA ARG A 221 25.53 9.36 -1.94
C ARG A 221 25.75 9.69 -0.47
N VAL A 222 24.83 9.27 0.38
CA VAL A 222 24.93 9.39 1.83
C VAL A 222 25.80 8.25 2.36
N ASN A 223 27.12 8.41 2.26
CA ASN A 223 28.09 7.34 2.55
C ASN A 223 28.10 6.86 4.01
N THR A 224 27.45 7.58 4.92
CA THR A 224 27.26 7.16 6.31
C THR A 224 26.14 6.13 6.50
N ILE A 225 25.31 5.91 5.47
CA ILE A 225 24.38 4.78 5.40
C ILE A 225 25.15 3.59 4.84
N THR A 226 25.38 2.58 5.67
CA THR A 226 26.10 1.36 5.31
C THR A 226 25.16 0.31 4.76
N ASP A 227 25.71 -0.64 3.99
CA ASP A 227 24.93 -1.75 3.43
C ASP A 227 24.22 -2.57 4.54
N SER A 228 24.85 -2.73 5.70
CA SER A 228 24.26 -3.42 6.85
C SER A 228 23.02 -2.74 7.42
N MET A 229 22.87 -1.42 7.28
CA MET A 229 21.67 -0.69 7.70
C MET A 229 20.50 -0.86 6.74
N LEU A 230 20.77 -1.30 5.50
CA LEU A 230 19.78 -1.46 4.44
C LEU A 230 19.45 -2.93 4.16
N ALA A 231 20.39 -3.83 4.46
CA ALA A 231 20.29 -5.25 4.18
C ALA A 231 19.31 -5.97 5.12
N ARG A 232 18.84 -7.12 4.65
CA ARG A 232 18.13 -8.08 5.48
C ARG A 232 19.08 -8.97 6.23
N THR A 233 18.66 -9.48 7.38
CA THR A 233 19.42 -10.52 8.10
C THR A 233 19.41 -11.84 7.34
N ASN A 234 18.31 -12.17 6.64
CA ASN A 234 18.21 -13.37 5.80
C ASN A 234 17.93 -13.00 4.34
N ALA A 235 18.71 -13.57 3.42
CA ALA A 235 18.63 -13.26 1.99
C ALA A 235 17.38 -13.84 1.29
N ASP A 236 16.69 -14.81 1.91
CA ASP A 236 15.50 -15.47 1.38
C ASP A 236 14.21 -14.66 1.58
N GLY A 237 14.30 -13.50 2.24
CA GLY A 237 13.17 -12.65 2.57
C GLY A 237 12.53 -12.94 3.94
N GLY A 238 13.18 -13.74 4.79
CA GLY A 238 12.88 -13.84 6.22
C GLY A 238 13.72 -12.87 7.08
N GLY A 239 13.54 -12.93 8.40
CA GLY A 239 14.31 -12.10 9.34
C GLY A 239 14.01 -10.59 9.27
N TYR A 240 14.93 -9.79 9.82
CA TYR A 240 14.78 -8.36 10.04
C TYR A 240 15.39 -7.52 8.90
N GLY A 241 15.02 -6.25 8.83
CA GLY A 241 15.58 -5.29 7.88
C GLY A 241 15.07 -5.41 6.44
N GLY A 242 15.74 -4.70 5.53
CA GLY A 242 15.41 -4.68 4.10
C GLY A 242 14.57 -3.50 3.67
N CYS A 243 14.16 -3.51 2.40
CA CYS A 243 13.33 -2.47 1.80
C CYS A 243 12.15 -3.08 1.06
N ILE A 244 10.96 -2.53 1.28
CA ILE A 244 9.72 -2.90 0.58
C ILE A 244 9.12 -1.69 -0.13
N VAL A 245 8.32 -1.96 -1.16
CA VAL A 245 7.48 -0.97 -1.84
C VAL A 245 6.05 -1.21 -1.40
N ASP A 246 5.45 -0.24 -0.71
CA ASP A 246 4.17 -0.40 -0.05
C ASP A 246 3.21 0.78 -0.33
N SER A 247 2.13 0.48 -1.03
CA SER A 247 1.02 1.39 -1.30
C SER A 247 0.12 1.63 -0.09
N GLY A 248 0.18 0.75 0.92
CA GLY A 248 -0.57 0.86 2.18
C GLY A 248 0.03 1.89 3.15
N SER A 249 1.29 2.26 2.96
CA SER A 249 1.93 3.33 3.72
C SER A 249 1.83 4.66 2.98
N THR A 250 1.34 5.71 3.64
CA THR A 250 1.14 7.03 3.00
C THR A 250 2.46 7.65 2.52
N ILE A 251 3.48 7.64 3.38
CA ILE A 251 4.81 8.21 3.14
C ILE A 251 5.88 7.17 3.47
N THR A 252 7.10 7.40 2.97
CA THR A 252 8.22 6.52 3.27
C THR A 252 8.53 6.48 4.77
N VAL A 253 8.66 5.28 5.31
CA VAL A 253 9.08 5.03 6.69
C VAL A 253 10.47 4.41 6.66
N VAL A 254 11.38 4.92 7.48
CA VAL A 254 12.76 4.45 7.57
C VAL A 254 13.17 4.23 9.02
N PRO A 255 14.07 3.27 9.32
CA PRO A 255 14.59 3.08 10.66
C PRO A 255 15.25 4.38 11.17
N PRO A 256 15.11 4.70 12.48
CA PRO A 256 15.63 5.95 13.04
C PRO A 256 17.10 6.22 12.72
N VAL A 257 17.93 5.16 12.70
CA VAL A 257 19.36 5.24 12.37
C VAL A 257 19.61 5.71 10.93
N VAL A 258 18.82 5.26 9.96
CA VAL A 258 18.91 5.66 8.55
C VAL A 258 18.36 7.07 8.38
N TYR A 259 17.20 7.34 8.98
CA TYR A 259 16.56 8.66 8.93
C TYR A 259 17.50 9.77 9.43
N GLN A 260 18.20 9.52 10.53
CA GLN A 260 19.13 10.48 11.10
C GLN A 260 20.27 10.84 10.13
N LYS A 261 20.82 9.88 9.37
CA LYS A 261 21.85 10.15 8.36
C LYS A 261 21.32 10.96 7.18
N LEU A 262 20.09 10.68 6.72
CA LEU A 262 19.43 11.48 5.69
C LEU A 262 19.21 12.91 6.15
N LYS A 263 18.69 13.07 7.36
CA LYS A 263 18.44 14.37 8.00
C LYS A 263 19.72 15.19 8.13
N GLU A 264 20.80 14.60 8.64
CA GLU A 264 22.12 15.26 8.73
C GLU A 264 22.60 15.77 7.38
N MET A 265 22.51 14.94 6.33
CA MET A 265 22.92 15.30 4.98
C MET A 265 22.08 16.45 4.40
N LEU A 266 20.75 16.39 4.54
CA LEU A 266 19.83 17.41 4.07
C LEU A 266 20.07 18.75 4.75
N ILE A 267 20.16 18.72 6.08
CA ILE A 267 20.31 19.95 6.87
C ILE A 267 21.64 20.61 6.55
N LYS A 268 22.74 19.86 6.62
CA LYS A 268 24.10 20.39 6.43
C LYS A 268 24.31 21.01 5.05
N ASN A 269 23.77 20.38 4.00
CA ASN A 269 24.11 20.77 2.62
C ASN A 269 23.03 21.61 1.94
N HIS A 270 21.77 21.55 2.39
CA HIS A 270 20.65 22.16 1.67
C HIS A 270 19.78 23.07 2.54
N PHE A 271 19.61 22.78 3.83
CA PHE A 271 18.58 23.47 4.64
C PHE A 271 19.10 24.52 5.63
N LEU A 272 20.41 24.74 5.76
CA LEU A 272 20.98 25.76 6.68
C LEU A 272 20.43 27.18 6.46
N SER A 273 20.13 27.56 5.22
CA SER A 273 19.59 28.89 4.91
C SER A 273 18.10 29.05 5.22
N TYR A 274 17.40 27.97 5.54
CA TYR A 274 15.96 28.00 5.78
C TYR A 274 15.66 28.08 7.28
N LYS A 275 14.61 28.82 7.64
CA LYS A 275 14.17 28.91 9.04
C LYS A 275 13.33 27.69 9.40
N LYS A 276 13.76 26.92 10.41
CA LYS A 276 13.01 25.77 10.94
C LYS A 276 11.60 26.20 11.41
N THR A 277 10.61 25.36 11.22
CA THR A 277 9.24 25.56 11.73
C THR A 277 8.75 24.32 12.51
N ARG A 278 7.56 24.40 13.12
CA ARG A 278 6.96 23.28 13.84
C ARG A 278 6.71 22.10 12.90
N ASN A 279 6.97 20.90 13.40
CA ASN A 279 6.71 19.60 12.78
C ASN A 279 5.29 19.50 12.20
N LEU A 280 5.16 18.67 11.17
CA LEU A 280 3.89 18.24 10.61
C LEU A 280 3.73 16.75 10.95
N GLU A 281 2.81 16.42 11.87
CA GLU A 281 2.61 15.03 12.32
C GLU A 281 3.94 14.38 12.74
N SER A 282 4.30 13.23 12.16
CA SER A 282 5.56 12.51 12.40
C SER A 282 6.78 13.07 11.64
N MET A 283 6.59 14.06 10.77
CA MET A 283 7.67 14.69 9.99
C MET A 283 8.32 15.84 10.75
N ASP A 284 9.62 15.71 11.04
CA ASP A 284 10.37 16.65 11.90
C ASP A 284 11.41 17.52 11.16
N VAL A 285 11.64 17.26 9.87
CA VAL A 285 12.47 18.09 8.99
C VAL A 285 11.58 19.07 8.25
N CYS A 286 11.12 20.10 8.96
CA CYS A 286 10.19 21.12 8.46
C CYS A 286 10.76 22.54 8.51
N TYR A 287 10.65 23.27 7.40
CA TYR A 287 11.23 24.59 7.23
C TYR A 287 10.27 25.56 6.54
N LEU A 288 10.32 26.84 6.93
CA LEU A 288 9.63 27.89 6.20
C LEU A 288 10.23 28.05 4.81
N PHE A 289 9.36 28.21 3.83
CA PHE A 289 9.75 28.32 2.43
C PHE A 289 9.47 29.73 1.90
N PRO A 290 10.50 30.46 1.43
CA PRO A 290 10.32 31.77 0.81
C PRO A 290 9.37 31.72 -0.38
N ARG A 291 8.53 32.74 -0.57
CA ARG A 291 7.52 32.78 -1.63
C ARG A 291 8.11 32.79 -3.05
N ASN A 292 9.36 33.21 -3.21
CA ASN A 292 10.09 33.23 -4.48
C ASN A 292 10.79 31.92 -4.82
N LYS A 293 10.76 30.93 -3.92
CA LYS A 293 11.33 29.58 -4.13
C LYS A 293 10.24 28.58 -4.50
N GLY A 294 10.63 27.48 -5.15
CA GLY A 294 9.77 26.38 -5.60
C GLY A 294 10.45 25.02 -5.49
N PHE A 295 9.80 23.96 -5.97
CA PHE A 295 10.38 22.60 -5.95
C PHE A 295 11.81 22.52 -6.53
N LYS A 296 12.12 23.32 -7.54
CA LYS A 296 13.46 23.42 -8.15
C LYS A 296 14.59 23.78 -7.18
N ASP A 297 14.26 24.37 -6.03
CA ASP A 297 15.21 24.79 -5.00
C ASP A 297 15.44 23.72 -3.93
N LEU A 298 14.81 22.55 -4.05
CA LEU A 298 14.98 21.41 -3.16
C LEU A 298 15.71 20.26 -3.88
N PRO A 299 16.54 19.49 -3.16
CA PRO A 299 17.32 18.42 -3.77
C PRO A 299 16.44 17.22 -4.10
N ASN A 300 16.74 16.54 -5.21
CA ASN A 300 16.17 15.21 -5.47
C ASN A 300 16.70 14.19 -4.45
N ILE A 301 15.90 13.15 -4.20
CA ILE A 301 16.31 11.97 -3.42
C ILE A 301 16.36 10.80 -4.39
N THR A 302 17.35 9.93 -4.30
CA THR A 302 17.45 8.73 -5.14
C THR A 302 17.61 7.50 -4.28
N PHE A 303 16.73 6.52 -4.48
CA PHE A 303 16.89 5.17 -3.96
C PHE A 303 17.64 4.35 -5.01
N HIS A 304 18.83 3.88 -4.66
CA HIS A 304 19.64 3.02 -5.51
C HIS A 304 19.23 1.59 -5.26
N PHE A 305 18.35 1.02 -6.07
CA PHE A 305 18.07 -0.41 -6.02
C PHE A 305 19.18 -1.19 -6.71
N GLN A 306 19.21 -2.50 -6.47
CA GLN A 306 19.99 -3.39 -7.30
C GLN A 306 19.52 -3.26 -8.76
N ASP A 307 20.51 -3.04 -9.64
CA ASP A 307 20.38 -2.90 -11.10
C ASP A 307 19.66 -1.63 -11.60
N SER A 308 19.15 -0.76 -10.72
CA SER A 308 18.39 0.43 -11.14
C SER A 308 18.23 1.51 -10.07
N ASP A 309 18.05 2.75 -10.53
CA ASP A 309 17.82 3.90 -9.66
C ASP A 309 16.37 4.40 -9.75
N MET A 310 15.72 4.57 -8.60
CA MET A 310 14.45 5.29 -8.48
C MET A 310 14.73 6.71 -8.00
N VAL A 311 14.57 7.67 -8.91
CA VAL A 311 14.81 9.09 -8.65
C VAL A 311 13.49 9.75 -8.26
N LEU A 312 13.44 10.30 -7.05
CA LEU A 312 12.34 11.11 -6.57
C LEU A 312 12.60 12.58 -6.90
N PRO A 313 11.77 13.21 -7.75
CA PRO A 313 11.78 14.65 -7.85
C PRO A 313 11.25 15.27 -6.55
N PRO A 314 11.47 16.57 -6.28
CA PRO A 314 11.18 17.14 -4.96
C PRO A 314 9.68 17.10 -4.61
N GLN A 315 8.80 17.04 -5.60
CA GLN A 315 7.36 16.84 -5.43
C GLN A 315 7.00 15.53 -4.74
N LEU A 316 7.86 14.51 -4.85
CA LEU A 316 7.68 13.20 -4.22
C LEU A 316 8.59 13.02 -2.99
N GLY A 317 9.50 13.96 -2.74
CA GLY A 317 10.38 13.96 -1.57
C GLY A 317 9.88 14.84 -0.42
N TYR A 318 9.01 15.82 -0.70
CA TYR A 318 8.63 16.86 0.26
C TYR A 318 7.15 17.21 0.18
N ILE A 319 6.52 17.43 1.33
CA ILE A 319 5.16 17.96 1.46
C ILE A 319 5.23 19.48 1.64
N PHE A 320 4.40 20.20 0.90
CA PHE A 320 4.28 21.65 1.00
C PHE A 320 2.96 22.07 1.62
N GLY A 321 2.98 23.18 2.36
CA GLY A 321 1.77 23.73 2.94
C GLY A 321 1.90 25.20 3.30
N LYS A 322 0.83 25.75 3.89
CA LYS A 322 0.77 27.12 4.40
C LYS A 322 0.56 27.11 5.92
N ARG A 323 1.26 28.00 6.62
CA ARG A 323 1.06 28.28 8.04
C ARG A 323 0.94 29.80 8.21
N GLY A 324 -0.28 30.27 8.39
CA GLY A 324 -0.59 31.70 8.32
C GLY A 324 -0.22 32.28 6.95
N LYS A 325 0.62 33.33 6.94
CA LYS A 325 1.09 33.99 5.70
C LYS A 325 2.33 33.33 5.07
N ASN A 326 2.92 32.33 5.73
CA ASN A 326 4.17 31.69 5.30
C ASN A 326 3.91 30.35 4.63
N ASN A 327 4.70 30.02 3.60
CA ASN A 327 4.77 28.67 3.08
C ASN A 327 5.75 27.85 3.93
N TYR A 328 5.59 26.54 3.94
CA TYR A 328 6.56 25.61 4.52
C TYR A 328 6.69 24.37 3.63
N PHE A 329 7.81 23.67 3.81
CA PHE A 329 7.98 22.31 3.30
C PHE A 329 8.46 21.40 4.43
N CYS A 330 8.13 20.11 4.36
CA CYS A 330 8.61 19.07 5.23
C CYS A 330 9.14 17.91 4.40
N LEU A 331 10.21 17.23 4.85
CA LEU A 331 10.60 15.94 4.28
C LEU A 331 9.43 14.95 4.42
N ALA A 332 8.99 14.36 3.31
CA ALA A 332 7.87 13.42 3.27
C ALA A 332 8.31 12.01 3.65
N MET A 333 8.97 11.88 4.81
CA MET A 333 9.44 10.63 5.38
C MET A 333 9.29 10.67 6.91
N ALA A 334 9.06 9.52 7.52
CA ALA A 334 9.00 9.37 8.97
C ALA A 334 10.07 8.39 9.51
N ALA A 335 10.52 8.64 10.74
CA ALA A 335 11.38 7.74 11.48
C ALA A 335 10.52 6.83 12.36
N HIS A 336 10.54 5.53 12.09
CA HIS A 336 9.89 4.52 12.92
C HIS A 336 10.63 3.20 12.76
N ASP A 337 10.71 2.41 13.84
CA ASP A 337 11.37 1.11 13.80
C ASP A 337 10.33 0.02 13.62
N ILE A 338 10.29 -0.55 12.42
CA ILE A 338 9.45 -1.70 12.06
C ILE A 338 10.41 -2.85 11.79
N ASP A 339 11.05 -3.37 12.84
CA ASP A 339 12.01 -4.46 12.71
C ASP A 339 13.15 -4.15 11.72
N GLY A 340 13.61 -2.89 11.70
CA GLY A 340 14.64 -2.40 10.78
C GLY A 340 14.19 -2.20 9.32
N LEU A 341 12.91 -2.35 9.01
CA LEU A 341 12.37 -2.25 7.65
C LEU A 341 12.36 -0.82 7.11
N ILE A 342 12.70 -0.68 5.83
CA ILE A 342 12.47 0.54 5.04
C ILE A 342 11.23 0.34 4.16
N VAL A 343 10.27 1.23 4.27
CA VAL A 343 9.00 1.17 3.54
C VAL A 343 8.94 2.34 2.58
N ILE A 344 8.95 2.10 1.27
CA ILE A 344 8.74 3.15 0.27
C ILE A 344 7.24 3.35 0.10
N GLY A 345 6.72 4.45 0.65
CA GLY A 345 5.28 4.74 0.71
C GLY A 345 4.68 5.26 -0.60
N ALA A 346 3.35 5.33 -0.63
CA ALA A 346 2.53 5.68 -1.78
C ALA A 346 2.83 7.07 -2.34
N LEU A 347 3.15 8.06 -1.50
CA LEU A 347 3.58 9.40 -1.96
C LEU A 347 4.78 9.31 -2.89
N GLN A 348 5.80 8.52 -2.51
CA GLN A 348 7.02 8.34 -3.31
C GLN A 348 6.78 7.52 -4.59
N GLN A 349 5.66 6.81 -4.67
CA GLN A 349 5.30 5.97 -5.82
C GLN A 349 4.44 6.71 -6.85
N ALA A 350 3.97 7.92 -6.56
CA ALA A 350 3.10 8.66 -7.48
C ALA A 350 3.80 8.98 -8.82
N ASN A 351 3.01 9.10 -9.89
CA ASN A 351 3.51 9.31 -11.26
C ASN A 351 4.59 8.30 -11.70
N THR A 352 4.47 7.09 -11.18
CA THR A 352 5.31 5.95 -11.54
C THR A 352 4.40 4.74 -11.70
N ARG A 353 4.49 4.08 -12.85
CA ARG A 353 3.84 2.79 -13.03
C ARG A 353 4.73 1.72 -12.45
N PHE A 354 4.20 0.97 -11.49
CA PHE A 354 4.85 -0.22 -10.93
C PHE A 354 4.22 -1.47 -11.52
N VAL A 355 5.06 -2.44 -11.90
CA VAL A 355 4.64 -3.77 -12.34
C VAL A 355 5.32 -4.82 -11.47
N PHE A 356 4.52 -5.51 -10.67
CA PHE A 356 4.96 -6.60 -9.82
C PHE A 356 4.78 -7.90 -10.60
N ASP A 357 5.89 -8.59 -10.90
CA ASP A 357 5.89 -9.87 -11.59
C ASP A 357 6.48 -10.95 -10.69
N ILE A 358 5.61 -11.70 -10.01
CA ILE A 358 6.02 -12.74 -9.06
C ILE A 358 6.46 -14.03 -9.77
N VAL A 359 6.18 -14.16 -11.07
CA VAL A 359 6.65 -15.28 -11.90
C VAL A 359 8.12 -15.05 -12.26
N LYS A 360 8.45 -13.85 -12.73
CA LYS A 360 9.84 -13.45 -13.06
C LYS A 360 10.64 -12.98 -11.86
N ARG A 361 9.99 -12.82 -10.70
CA ARG A 361 10.58 -12.22 -9.47
C ARG A 361 11.25 -10.88 -9.78
N LYS A 362 10.51 -9.99 -10.45
CA LYS A 362 10.98 -8.65 -10.81
C LYS A 362 9.92 -7.59 -10.54
N LEU A 363 10.40 -6.45 -10.07
CA LEU A 363 9.64 -5.20 -10.01
C LEU A 363 10.12 -4.35 -11.18
N TYR A 364 9.19 -3.94 -12.04
CA TYR A 364 9.47 -2.95 -13.07
C TYR A 364 8.85 -1.63 -12.67
N PHE A 365 9.53 -0.54 -12.99
CA PHE A 365 9.03 0.80 -12.71
C PHE A 365 9.45 1.80 -13.78
N GLY A 366 8.54 2.70 -14.13
CA GLY A 366 8.76 3.73 -15.14
C GLY A 366 7.90 4.96 -14.85
N HIS A 367 8.43 6.14 -15.16
CA HIS A 367 7.66 7.38 -15.01
C HIS A 367 6.47 7.39 -15.97
N GLU A 368 5.31 7.79 -15.46
CA GLU A 368 4.07 7.90 -16.22
C GLU A 368 3.17 8.95 -15.55
N ASP A 369 2.50 9.79 -16.35
CA ASP A 369 1.49 10.71 -15.81
C ASP A 369 0.21 9.92 -15.48
N CYS A 370 0.08 9.54 -14.21
CA CYS A 370 -1.02 8.71 -13.74
C CYS A 370 -2.36 9.46 -13.67
N THR A 371 -2.40 10.76 -13.99
CA THR A 371 -3.65 11.54 -14.03
C THR A 371 -4.43 11.37 -15.33
N LEU A 372 -3.77 10.88 -16.38
CA LEU A 372 -4.37 10.71 -17.72
C LEU A 372 -5.26 9.47 -17.88
N GLY A 373 -5.48 8.71 -16.80
CA GLY A 373 -6.38 7.56 -16.78
C GLY A 373 -5.88 6.38 -17.62
N ALA A 374 -4.62 6.00 -17.41
CA ALA A 374 -3.91 4.99 -18.20
C ALA A 374 -4.14 3.53 -17.78
#